data_AF-A0A3D1FDR0-F1
#
_entry.id   AF-A0A3D1FDR0-F1
#
_cell.length_a   1.000
_cell.length_b   1.000
_cell.length_c   1.000
_cell.angle_alpha   90.00
_cell.angle_beta   90.00
_cell.angle_gamma   90.00
#
_symmetry.space_group_name_H-M   'P 1'
#
loop_
_entity.id
_entity.type
_entity.pdbx_description
1 polymer ?
#
loop_
_entity_poly.entity_id
_entity_poly.type
_entity_poly.pdbx_seq_one_letter_code
_entity_poly.pdbx_strand_id
1 'polypeptide(L)'
;RCQEFLGAKPPQTIFMPGPFCMFKLLDLGIALSSAAKTASSLNIDNRIMYRVGLAAYSLGLLEDCNPIIGLPLSATGKNIFFDRKEKIEAKELWRKIKA
;
A
#
# COMPACT_ATOMS: atom_id res chain seq x y z
N ARG A 1 -19.23 18.18 -8.37
CA ARG A 1 -18.26 17.56 -9.33
C ARG A 1 -16.90 17.36 -8.65
N CYS A 2 -16.01 16.49 -9.16
CA CYS A 2 -14.67 16.32 -8.58
C CYS A 2 -13.88 17.64 -8.42
N GLN A 3 -14.13 18.63 -9.30
CA GLN A 3 -13.52 19.97 -9.23
C GLN A 3 -13.83 20.74 -7.93
N GLU A 4 -15.02 20.55 -7.34
CA GLU A 4 -15.41 21.24 -6.09
C GLU A 4 -14.54 20.78 -4.90
N PHE A 5 -14.09 19.52 -4.91
CA PHE A 5 -13.21 18.98 -3.88
C PHE A 5 -11.77 19.49 -4.04
N LEU A 6 -11.31 19.78 -5.26
CA LEU A 6 -9.97 20.30 -5.50
C LEU A 6 -9.77 21.75 -5.01
N GLY A 7 -10.85 22.50 -4.81
CA GLY A 7 -10.81 23.88 -4.31
C GLY A 7 -10.82 24.00 -2.78
N ALA A 8 -11.03 22.90 -2.05
CA ALA A 8 -11.08 22.93 -0.59
C ALA A 8 -9.67 23.01 0.01
N LYS A 9 -9.49 23.81 1.06
CA LYS A 9 -8.22 23.89 1.79
C LYS A 9 -7.94 22.53 2.46
N PRO A 10 -6.82 21.86 2.15
CA PRO A 10 -6.47 20.62 2.80
C PRO A 10 -6.21 20.84 4.31
N PRO A 11 -6.67 19.93 5.20
CA PRO A 11 -6.30 20.00 6.60
C PRO A 11 -4.81 19.73 6.77
N GLN A 12 -4.18 20.35 7.77
CA GLN A 12 -2.82 19.99 8.18
C GLN A 12 -2.89 18.67 8.96
N THR A 13 -2.28 17.63 8.42
CA THR A 13 -2.32 16.28 9.00
C THR A 13 -1.01 15.56 8.73
N ILE A 14 -0.66 14.62 9.60
CA ILE A 14 0.45 13.67 9.40
C ILE A 14 0.14 12.65 8.29
N PHE A 15 -1.12 12.58 7.87
CA PHE A 15 -1.61 11.72 6.79
C PHE A 15 -1.66 12.50 5.47
N MET A 16 -1.86 11.78 4.36
CA MET A 16 -2.16 12.41 3.07
C MET A 16 -3.46 13.24 3.16
N PRO A 17 -3.41 14.56 2.94
CA PRO A 17 -4.55 15.43 3.20
C PRO A 17 -5.59 15.30 2.08
N GLY A 18 -6.87 15.21 2.45
CA GLY A 18 -8.00 15.26 1.52
C GLY A 18 -8.49 16.69 1.25
N PRO A 19 -9.63 16.88 0.56
CA PRO A 19 -10.61 15.85 0.18
C PRO A 19 -10.32 15.17 -1.16
N PHE A 20 -10.63 13.87 -1.24
CA PHE A 20 -10.45 13.07 -2.46
C PHE A 20 -11.77 12.89 -3.20
N CYS A 21 -11.73 13.01 -4.53
CA CYS A 21 -12.89 12.66 -5.33
C CYS A 21 -13.10 11.15 -5.36
N MET A 22 -14.27 10.68 -4.91
CA MET A 22 -14.60 9.25 -4.88
C MET A 22 -14.45 8.57 -6.25
N PHE A 23 -14.85 9.24 -7.35
CA PHE A 23 -14.69 8.67 -8.69
C PHE A 23 -13.23 8.44 -9.07
N LYS A 24 -12.33 9.39 -8.76
CA LYS A 24 -10.88 9.20 -8.99
C LYS A 24 -10.29 8.10 -8.10
N LEU A 25 -10.80 7.95 -6.87
CA LEU A 25 -10.39 6.84 -5.99
C LEU A 25 -10.85 5.48 -6.54
N LEU A 26 -12.03 5.40 -7.13
CA LEU A 26 -12.51 4.19 -7.80
C LEU A 26 -11.60 3.81 -8.98
N ASP A 27 -11.28 4.78 -9.85
CA ASP A 27 -10.38 4.57 -10.98
C ASP A 27 -8.98 4.12 -10.51
N LEU A 28 -8.45 4.76 -9.46
CA LEU A 28 -7.20 4.36 -8.83
C LEU A 28 -7.26 2.93 -8.27
N GLY A 29 -8.38 2.55 -7.64
CA GLY A 29 -8.61 1.20 -7.12
C GLY A 29 -8.63 0.14 -8.22
N ILE A 30 -9.26 0.44 -9.36
CA ILE A 30 -9.27 -0.43 -10.55
C ILE A 30 -7.84 -0.61 -11.05
N ALA A 31 -7.09 0.48 -11.23
CA ALA A 31 -5.71 0.43 -11.71
C ALA A 31 -4.81 -0.40 -10.77
N LEU A 32 -4.90 -0.18 -9.45
CA LEU A 32 -4.14 -0.94 -8.45
C LEU A 32 -4.48 -2.43 -8.48
N SER A 33 -5.77 -2.77 -8.61
CA SER A 33 -6.22 -4.16 -8.62
C SER A 33 -5.80 -4.89 -9.90
N SER A 34 -5.84 -4.20 -11.05
CA SER A 34 -5.29 -4.71 -12.31
C SER A 34 -3.79 -4.95 -12.22
N ALA A 35 -3.03 -4.02 -11.63
CA ALA A 35 -1.59 -4.19 -11.42
C ALA A 35 -1.27 -5.37 -10.49
N ALA A 36 -2.01 -5.51 -9.37
CA ALA A 36 -1.89 -6.63 -8.44
C ALA A 36 -2.21 -7.98 -9.12
N LYS A 37 -3.23 -8.02 -9.97
CA LYS A 37 -3.58 -9.21 -10.75
C LYS A 37 -2.46 -9.57 -11.73
N THR A 38 -1.92 -8.60 -12.47
CA THR A 38 -0.81 -8.83 -13.40
C THR A 38 0.42 -9.36 -12.67
N ALA A 39 0.78 -8.78 -11.52
CA ALA A 39 1.88 -9.30 -10.69
C ALA A 39 1.62 -10.75 -10.26
N SER A 40 0.40 -11.06 -9.81
CA SER A 40 0.01 -12.43 -9.45
C SER A 40 0.08 -13.40 -10.63
N SER A 41 -0.32 -12.99 -11.84
CA SER A 41 -0.19 -13.80 -13.06
C SER A 41 1.26 -14.10 -13.44
N LEU A 42 2.20 -13.26 -12.99
CA LEU A 42 3.65 -13.47 -13.13
C LEU A 42 4.27 -14.19 -11.93
N ASN A 43 3.45 -14.76 -11.04
CA ASN A 43 3.88 -15.40 -9.78
C ASN A 43 4.69 -14.45 -8.87
N ILE A 44 4.45 -13.15 -8.95
CA ILE A 44 5.07 -12.15 -8.09
C ILE A 44 4.13 -11.84 -6.93
N ASP A 45 4.63 -12.05 -5.73
CA ASP A 45 3.92 -11.71 -4.51
C ASP A 45 3.80 -10.19 -4.38
N ASN A 46 2.61 -9.74 -4.02
CA ASN A 46 2.32 -8.32 -3.91
C ASN A 46 1.29 -8.05 -2.82
N ARG A 47 1.27 -6.82 -2.30
CA ARG A 47 0.27 -6.38 -1.32
C ARG A 47 0.06 -4.88 -1.42
N ILE A 48 -1.16 -4.43 -1.69
CA ILE A 48 -1.50 -3.00 -1.67
C ILE A 48 -1.31 -2.45 -0.25
N MET A 49 -0.55 -1.36 -0.10
CA MET A 49 -0.19 -0.76 1.19
C MET A 49 -0.33 0.76 1.19
N TYR A 50 -1.18 1.28 2.09
CA TYR A 50 -1.29 2.71 2.39
C TYR A 50 0.02 3.29 2.94
N ARG A 51 0.68 2.58 3.87
CA ARG A 51 1.87 3.10 4.56
C ARG A 51 3.05 3.38 3.64
N VAL A 52 3.22 2.57 2.59
CA VAL A 52 4.26 2.79 1.57
C VAL A 52 3.97 4.08 0.81
N GLY A 53 2.70 4.29 0.44
CA GLY A 53 2.27 5.52 -0.20
C GLY A 53 2.41 6.76 0.70
N LEU A 54 2.07 6.64 1.99
CA LEU A 54 2.29 7.70 2.97
C LEU A 54 3.77 8.05 3.12
N ALA A 55 4.66 7.06 3.14
CA ALA A 55 6.10 7.31 3.19
C ALA A 55 6.58 8.04 1.92
N ALA A 56 6.13 7.62 0.73
CA ALA A 56 6.46 8.29 -0.52
C ALA A 56 5.95 9.74 -0.57
N TYR A 57 4.75 9.99 -0.02
CA TYR A 57 4.20 11.33 0.16
C TYR A 57 5.06 12.18 1.10
N SER A 58 5.41 11.68 2.28
CA SER A 58 6.27 12.39 3.24
C SER A 58 7.67 12.68 2.71
N LEU A 59 8.16 11.86 1.77
CA LEU A 59 9.45 12.05 1.10
C LEU A 59 9.39 12.96 -0.14
N GLY A 60 8.21 13.44 -0.54
CA GLY A 60 8.06 14.30 -1.72
C GLY A 60 8.36 13.59 -3.04
N LEU A 61 8.25 12.26 -3.12
CA LEU A 61 8.65 11.52 -4.33
C LEU A 61 7.69 11.72 -5.52
N LEU A 62 6.45 12.13 -5.25
CA LEU A 62 5.42 12.41 -6.27
C LEU A 62 4.65 13.66 -5.84
N GLU A 63 5.29 14.83 -5.96
CA GLU A 63 4.80 16.11 -5.42
C GLU A 63 3.41 16.51 -5.94
N ASP A 64 3.03 16.06 -7.14
CA ASP A 64 1.73 16.34 -7.78
C ASP A 64 0.67 15.26 -7.56
N CYS A 65 0.96 14.21 -6.79
CA CYS A 65 0.06 13.06 -6.61
C CYS A 65 -0.47 12.94 -5.18
N ASN A 66 -1.79 12.85 -5.05
CA ASN A 66 -2.45 12.64 -3.77
C ASN A 66 -3.86 12.02 -3.96
N PRO A 67 -4.19 10.87 -3.35
CA PRO A 67 -3.34 10.06 -2.47
C PRO A 67 -2.39 9.16 -3.28
N ILE A 68 -1.27 8.81 -2.66
CA ILE A 68 -0.31 7.84 -3.18
C ILE A 68 -0.58 6.50 -2.48
N ILE A 69 -0.65 5.42 -3.26
CA ILE A 69 -0.80 4.06 -2.74
C ILE A 69 0.32 3.20 -3.31
N GLY A 70 1.03 2.48 -2.44
CA GLY A 70 2.11 1.60 -2.86
C GLY A 70 1.62 0.18 -3.15
N LEU A 71 2.13 -0.42 -4.23
CA LEU A 71 2.05 -1.85 -4.51
C LEU A 71 3.47 -2.45 -4.51
N PRO A 72 4.03 -2.73 -3.32
CA PRO A 72 5.33 -3.39 -3.24
C PRO A 72 5.24 -4.82 -3.82
N LEU A 73 6.31 -5.21 -4.53
CA LEU A 73 6.44 -6.48 -5.23
C LEU A 73 7.59 -7.29 -4.65
N SER A 74 7.44 -8.61 -4.63
CA SER A 74 8.44 -9.56 -4.14
C SER A 74 8.49 -10.77 -5.07
N ALA A 75 9.65 -11.01 -5.69
CA ALA A 75 9.92 -12.21 -6.49
C ALA A 75 10.83 -13.20 -5.75
N THR A 76 10.99 -13.03 -4.43
CA THR A 76 11.81 -13.91 -3.59
C THR A 76 11.01 -15.09 -3.03
N GLY A 77 11.68 -16.22 -2.80
CA GLY A 77 11.01 -17.43 -2.28
C GLY A 77 10.49 -17.33 -0.84
N LYS A 78 11.01 -16.39 -0.03
CA LYS A 78 10.37 -15.93 1.20
C LYS A 78 9.71 -14.59 0.92
N ASN A 79 8.48 -14.43 1.37
CA ASN A 79 7.69 -13.26 1.07
C ASN A 79 7.82 -12.24 2.21
N ILE A 80 8.54 -11.15 1.97
CA ILE A 80 8.80 -10.10 2.96
C ILE A 80 7.54 -9.45 3.55
N PHE A 81 6.39 -9.54 2.88
CA PHE A 81 5.12 -8.98 3.36
C PHE A 81 4.36 -9.93 4.32
N PHE A 82 4.69 -11.23 4.30
CA PHE A 82 3.96 -12.27 5.04
C PHE A 82 4.86 -13.02 6.05
N ASP A 83 6.14 -13.21 5.71
CA ASP A 83 7.16 -13.91 6.50
C ASP A 83 7.89 -12.95 7.44
N ARG A 84 7.14 -12.40 8.41
CA ARG A 84 7.72 -11.54 9.45
C ARG A 84 8.54 -12.35 10.47
N LYS A 85 9.68 -11.80 10.92
CA LYS A 85 10.56 -12.43 11.92
C LYS A 85 9.79 -12.88 13.15
N GLU A 86 8.88 -12.05 13.66
CA GLU A 86 8.09 -12.40 14.86
C GLU A 86 7.24 -13.66 14.66
N LYS A 87 6.74 -13.92 13.43
CA LYS A 87 6.00 -15.15 13.12
C LYS A 87 6.89 -16.38 13.02
N ILE A 88 8.13 -16.19 12.54
CA ILE A 88 9.13 -17.27 12.47
C ILE A 88 9.55 -17.64 13.90
N GLU A 89 9.88 -16.64 14.72
CA GLU A 89 10.22 -16.81 16.13
C GLU A 89 9.07 -17.45 16.92
N ALA A 90 7.83 -17.01 16.71
CA ALA A 90 6.66 -17.60 17.36
C ALA A 90 6.45 -19.08 16.94
N LYS A 91 6.67 -19.43 15.67
CA LYS A 91 6.60 -20.82 15.20
C LYS A 91 7.69 -21.70 15.83
N GLU A 92 8.90 -21.17 15.97
CA GLU A 92 10.01 -21.87 16.61
C GLU A 92 9.75 -22.08 18.11
N LEU A 93 9.26 -21.05 18.81
CA LEU A 93 8.87 -21.14 20.21
C LEU A 93 7.79 -22.20 20.42
N TRP A 94 6.76 -22.20 19.57
CA TRP A 94 5.68 -23.19 19.61
C TRP A 94 6.17 -24.63 19.39
N ARG A 95 7.13 -24.84 18.49
CA ARG A 95 7.75 -26.16 18.29
C ARG A 95 8.50 -26.65 19.53
N LYS A 96 9.19 -25.75 20.24
CA LYS A 96 9.89 -26.07 21.50
C LYS A 96 8.94 -26.43 22.64
N ILE A 97 7.76 -25.79 22.70
CA ILE A 97 6.74 -26.07 23.73
C ILE A 97 6.02 -27.40 23.47
N LYS A 98 5.90 -27.82 22.20
CA LYS A 98 5.23 -29.07 21.80
C LYS A 98 6.14 -30.30 21.77
N ALA A 99 7.46 -30.11 21.83
CA ALA A 99 8.45 -31.19 21.94
C ALA A 99 8.63 -31.59 23.40
#